data_AF-A0A936JFQ9-F1
#
_entry.id   AF-A0A936JFQ9-F1
#
_cell.length_a   1.000
_cell.length_b   1.000
_cell.length_c   1.000
_cell.angle_alpha   90.00
_cell.angle_beta   90.00
_cell.angle_gamma   90.00
#
_symmetry.space_group_name_H-M   'P 1'
#
loop_
_entity.id
_entity.type
_entity.pdbx_description
1 polymer ?
#
loop_
_entity_poly.entity_id
_entity_poly.type
_entity_poly.pdbx_seq_one_letter_code
_entity_poly.pdbx_strand_id
1 'polypeptide(L)'
;MRRNFYYILLTAVIFYSGNLQAQLYKQMMNDPNVNFYDVVKEADRYFENRDKGKGTGWAPYQRWKFANEGRFYPSGVRNQSSPFFAQESFSAIINESNVSNLRKSASSTSWKDLGPYRVEKISGHYAPGLGRVECFLCVSE
;
A
#
# COMPACT_ATOMS: atom_id res chain seq x y z
N MET A 1 38.53 10.32 -38.62
CA MET A 1 37.47 10.75 -37.68
C MET A 1 36.49 9.63 -37.27
N ARG A 2 36.05 8.72 -38.16
CA ARG A 2 35.06 7.67 -37.82
C ARG A 2 35.52 6.63 -36.78
N ARG A 3 36.82 6.26 -36.76
CA ARG A 3 37.36 5.27 -35.80
C ARG A 3 37.34 5.74 -34.34
N ASN A 4 37.54 7.04 -34.10
CA ASN A 4 37.52 7.63 -32.76
C ASN A 4 36.09 7.77 -32.20
N PHE A 5 35.10 7.86 -33.08
CA PHE A 5 33.68 7.94 -32.70
C PHE A 5 33.19 6.64 -32.04
N TYR A 6 33.62 5.48 -32.53
CA TYR A 6 33.29 4.19 -31.91
C TYR A 6 33.87 4.04 -30.50
N TYR A 7 35.09 4.55 -30.25
CA TYR A 7 35.68 4.53 -28.91
C TYR A 7 34.93 5.44 -27.93
N ILE A 8 34.45 6.60 -28.39
CA ILE A 8 33.62 7.51 -27.57
C ILE A 8 32.26 6.88 -27.26
N LEU A 9 31.66 6.17 -28.22
CA LEU A 9 30.42 5.41 -28.00
C LEU A 9 30.63 4.27 -26.99
N LEU A 10 31.76 3.57 -27.08
CA LEU A 10 32.07 2.44 -26.20
C LEU A 10 32.35 2.89 -24.76
N THR A 11 33.02 4.03 -24.56
CA THR A 11 33.23 4.59 -23.22
C THR A 11 31.92 5.12 -22.62
N ALA A 12 31.06 5.77 -23.41
CA ALA A 12 29.76 6.24 -22.94
C ALA A 12 28.86 5.10 -22.40
N VAL A 13 28.87 3.93 -23.05
CA VAL A 13 28.11 2.74 -22.60
C VAL A 13 28.62 2.21 -21.25
N ILE A 14 29.93 2.25 -21.00
CA ILE A 14 30.54 1.79 -19.75
C ILE A 14 30.23 2.74 -18.58
N PHE A 15 30.08 4.05 -18.83
CA PHE A 15 29.67 5.00 -17.78
C PHE A 15 28.17 4.89 -17.44
N TYR A 16 27.32 4.44 -18.36
CA TYR A 16 25.88 4.27 -18.11
C TYR A 16 25.57 3.07 -17.20
N SER A 17 26.36 1.99 -17.24
CA SER A 17 26.12 0.78 -16.43
C SER A 17 26.38 0.95 -14.93
N GLY A 18 27.06 2.03 -14.51
CA GLY A 18 27.32 2.35 -13.09
C GLY A 18 26.10 2.85 -12.32
N ASN A 19 24.96 3.13 -12.98
CA ASN A 19 23.76 3.68 -12.34
C ASN A 19 22.66 2.65 -12.05
N LEU A 20 22.94 1.35 -12.24
CA LEU A 20 21.94 0.26 -12.10
C LEU A 20 21.78 -0.28 -10.66
N GLN A 21 22.38 0.36 -9.65
CA GLN A 21 21.99 0.16 -8.25
C GLN A 21 20.68 0.91 -7.94
N ALA A 22 19.62 0.53 -8.67
CA ALA A 22 18.27 0.99 -8.42
C ALA A 22 17.74 0.34 -7.12
N GLN A 23 18.10 0.95 -5.98
CA GLN A 23 17.46 0.86 -4.67
C GLN A 23 16.79 -0.49 -4.33
N LEU A 24 17.57 -1.44 -3.82
CA LEU A 24 17.11 -2.77 -3.38
C LEU A 24 15.88 -2.68 -2.45
N TYR A 25 15.87 -1.74 -1.50
CA TYR A 25 14.72 -1.54 -0.61
C TYR A 25 13.41 -1.28 -1.38
N LYS A 26 13.45 -0.61 -2.54
CA LYS A 26 12.24 -0.36 -3.36
C LYS A 26 11.74 -1.63 -4.03
N GLN A 27 12.64 -2.52 -4.45
CA GLN A 27 12.26 -3.83 -4.97
C GLN A 27 11.60 -4.65 -3.85
N MET A 28 12.22 -4.65 -2.66
CA MET A 28 11.66 -5.33 -1.48
C MET A 28 10.32 -4.73 -1.05
N MET A 29 10.12 -3.41 -1.14
CA MET A 29 8.82 -2.76 -0.87
C MET A 29 7.72 -3.30 -1.80
N ASN A 30 8.03 -3.58 -3.06
CA ASN A 30 7.07 -4.09 -4.03
C ASN A 30 6.82 -5.59 -3.93
N ASP A 31 7.75 -6.37 -3.36
CA ASP A 31 7.60 -7.80 -3.16
C ASP A 31 6.86 -8.11 -1.85
N PRO A 32 5.62 -8.64 -1.88
CA PRO A 32 4.86 -8.96 -0.67
C PRO A 32 5.43 -10.15 0.12
N ASN A 33 6.35 -10.93 -0.45
CA ASN A 33 6.95 -12.08 0.24
C ASN A 33 8.05 -11.68 1.23
N VAL A 34 8.59 -10.47 1.09
CA VAL A 34 9.62 -9.96 2.01
C VAL A 34 8.97 -9.41 3.28
N ASN A 35 9.51 -9.68 4.45
CA ASN A 35 8.98 -9.15 5.70
C ASN A 35 9.12 -7.61 5.74
N PHE A 36 8.11 -6.92 6.27
CA PHE A 36 8.11 -5.46 6.45
C PHE A 36 9.36 -4.96 7.18
N TYR A 37 9.78 -5.63 8.25
CA TYR A 37 10.94 -5.21 9.04
C TYR A 37 12.26 -5.34 8.28
N ASP A 38 12.37 -6.33 7.39
CA ASP A 38 13.54 -6.48 6.52
C ASP A 38 13.64 -5.32 5.52
N VAL A 39 12.50 -4.89 4.98
CA VAL A 39 12.44 -3.69 4.11
C VAL A 39 12.88 -2.45 4.87
N VAL A 40 12.38 -2.24 6.09
CA VAL A 40 12.72 -1.08 6.93
C VAL A 40 14.21 -1.08 7.25
N LYS A 41 14.79 -2.23 7.61
CA LYS A 41 16.22 -2.38 7.89
C LYS A 41 17.08 -2.02 6.68
N GLU A 42 16.73 -2.51 5.50
CA GLU A 42 17.47 -2.22 4.26
C GLU A 42 17.32 -0.75 3.85
N ALA A 43 16.13 -0.18 3.98
CA ALA A 43 15.88 1.23 3.68
C ALA A 43 16.63 2.16 4.66
N ASP A 44 16.61 1.86 5.96
CA ASP A 44 17.31 2.65 6.97
C ASP A 44 18.84 2.62 6.72
N ARG A 45 19.39 1.45 6.36
CA ARG A 45 20.79 1.32 5.91
C ARG A 45 21.08 2.16 4.66
N TYR A 46 20.17 2.16 3.68
CA TYR A 46 20.34 2.94 2.45
C TYR A 46 20.39 4.45 2.72
N PHE A 47 19.64 4.94 3.71
CA PHE A 47 19.54 6.36 4.06
C PHE A 47 20.45 6.80 5.22
N GLU A 48 21.25 5.90 5.81
CA GLU A 48 22.16 6.21 6.91
C GLU A 48 23.24 7.22 6.48
N ASN A 49 23.84 7.00 5.31
CA ASN A 49 24.92 7.81 4.75
C ASN A 49 24.48 8.68 3.56
N ARG A 50 23.18 8.95 3.42
CA ARG A 50 22.63 9.74 2.30
C ARG A 50 21.85 10.95 2.80
N ASP A 51 21.81 11.98 1.96
CA ASP A 51 20.97 13.14 2.20
C ASP A 51 19.49 12.73 2.26
N LYS A 52 18.74 13.36 3.16
CA LYS A 52 17.30 13.17 3.41
C LYS A 52 16.47 14.37 2.90
N GLY A 53 17.10 15.26 2.13
CA GLY A 53 16.47 16.40 1.49
C GLY A 53 15.42 16.06 0.41
N LYS A 54 14.92 17.09 -0.28
CA LYS A 54 13.90 16.94 -1.33
C LYS A 54 14.45 16.12 -2.51
N GLY A 55 13.64 15.21 -3.05
CA GLY A 55 14.01 14.38 -4.20
C GLY A 55 14.84 13.13 -3.88
N THR A 56 15.28 12.95 -2.63
CA THR A 56 16.13 11.82 -2.20
C THR A 56 15.38 10.48 -2.10
N GLY A 57 14.04 10.52 -2.06
CA GLY A 57 13.19 9.36 -1.84
C GLY A 57 12.91 9.05 -0.36
N TRP A 58 13.51 9.79 0.58
CA TRP A 58 13.28 9.63 2.02
C TRP A 58 11.81 9.83 2.42
N ALA A 59 11.19 10.93 1.98
CA ALA A 59 9.79 11.22 2.33
C ALA A 59 8.77 10.19 1.79
N PRO A 60 8.87 9.72 0.52
CA PRO A 60 8.08 8.58 0.05
C PRO A 60 8.27 7.31 0.89
N TYR A 61 9.50 6.95 1.25
CA TYR A 61 9.79 5.80 2.12
C TYR A 61 9.12 5.95 3.49
N GLN A 62 9.28 7.10 4.15
CA GLN A 62 8.67 7.36 5.46
C GLN A 62 7.14 7.27 5.42
N ARG A 63 6.50 7.79 4.36
CA ARG A 63 5.05 7.64 4.15
C ARG A 63 4.63 6.18 4.01
N TRP A 64 5.39 5.40 3.25
CA TRP A 64 5.14 3.96 3.11
C TRP A 64 5.32 3.23 4.44
N LYS A 65 6.39 3.51 5.20
CA LYS A 65 6.64 2.92 6.52
C LYS A 65 5.47 3.19 7.46
N PHE A 66 5.07 4.45 7.60
CA PHE A 66 3.96 4.86 8.47
C PHE A 66 2.63 4.19 8.10
N ALA A 67 2.30 4.10 6.81
CA ALA A 67 1.04 3.49 6.36
C ALA A 67 0.99 1.97 6.58
N ASN A 68 2.14 1.30 6.67
CA ASN A 68 2.24 -0.16 6.75
C ASN A 68 2.62 -0.68 8.14
N GLU A 69 3.23 0.14 8.99
CA GLU A 69 3.67 -0.24 10.33
C GLU A 69 2.52 -0.83 11.16
N GLY A 70 1.37 -0.14 11.23
CA GLY A 70 0.19 -0.65 11.94
C GLY A 70 -0.47 -1.85 11.26
N ARG A 71 -0.30 -2.05 9.95
CA ARG A 71 -0.92 -3.15 9.20
C ARG A 71 -0.23 -4.48 9.41
N PHE A 72 1.10 -4.44 9.56
CA PHE A 72 1.91 -5.65 9.67
C PHE A 72 2.47 -5.88 11.07
N TYR A 73 2.22 -5.00 12.03
CA TYR A 73 2.57 -5.26 13.42
C TYR A 73 1.77 -6.46 13.97
N PRO A 74 2.37 -7.37 14.77
CA PRO A 74 3.78 -7.43 15.20
C PRO A 74 4.69 -8.31 14.35
N SER A 75 4.14 -9.11 13.42
CA SER A 75 4.89 -10.17 12.73
C SER A 75 5.67 -9.67 11.51
N GLY A 76 5.24 -8.56 10.91
CA GLY A 76 5.81 -7.97 9.69
C GLY A 76 5.46 -8.74 8.41
N VAL A 77 4.59 -9.74 8.48
CA VAL A 77 4.27 -10.61 7.35
C VAL A 77 3.33 -9.89 6.39
N ARG A 78 3.77 -9.71 5.12
CA ARG A 78 3.04 -8.94 4.11
C ARG A 78 2.28 -9.76 3.08
N ASN A 79 2.52 -11.08 3.05
CA ASN A 79 1.90 -11.99 2.08
C ASN A 79 0.51 -12.50 2.53
N GLN A 80 -0.08 -11.90 3.56
CA GLN A 80 -1.38 -12.33 4.10
C GLN A 80 -2.57 -11.88 3.24
N SER A 81 -2.42 -10.78 2.49
CA SER A 81 -3.48 -10.29 1.60
C SER A 81 -3.20 -10.70 0.16
N SER A 82 -4.04 -11.56 -0.41
CA SER A 82 -4.02 -11.86 -1.84
C SER A 82 -4.34 -10.59 -2.65
N PRO A 83 -3.63 -10.29 -3.75
CA PRO A 83 -4.07 -9.28 -4.71
C PRO A 83 -5.48 -9.54 -5.25
N PHE A 84 -5.89 -10.81 -5.27
CA PHE A 84 -7.20 -11.27 -5.72
C PHE A 84 -8.17 -11.48 -4.56
N PHE A 85 -7.88 -10.97 -3.36
CA PHE A 85 -8.72 -11.15 -2.17
C PHE A 85 -10.20 -10.87 -2.43
N ALA A 86 -10.55 -9.81 -3.17
CA ALA A 86 -11.93 -9.49 -3.50
C ALA A 86 -12.60 -10.53 -4.43
N GLN A 87 -11.83 -11.11 -5.36
CA GLN A 87 -12.31 -12.17 -6.23
C GLN A 87 -12.45 -13.49 -5.48
N GLU A 88 -11.48 -13.82 -4.63
CA GLU A 88 -11.51 -15.00 -3.77
C GLU A 88 -12.69 -14.94 -2.80
N SER A 89 -12.90 -13.80 -2.13
CA SER A 89 -14.03 -13.61 -1.22
C SER A 89 -15.36 -13.68 -1.96
N PHE A 90 -15.47 -13.08 -3.14
CA PHE A 90 -16.68 -13.19 -3.96
C PHE A 90 -16.94 -14.64 -4.41
N SER A 91 -15.90 -15.35 -4.85
CA SER A 91 -16.02 -16.75 -5.25
C SER A 91 -16.41 -17.65 -4.08
N ALA A 92 -15.87 -17.39 -2.88
CA ALA A 92 -16.29 -18.08 -1.66
C ALA A 92 -17.78 -17.85 -1.37
N ILE A 93 -18.26 -16.61 -1.44
CA ILE A 93 -19.68 -16.28 -1.26
C ILE A 93 -20.56 -17.02 -2.28
N ILE A 94 -20.17 -17.06 -3.56
CA ILE A 94 -20.91 -17.80 -4.60
C ILE A 94 -20.91 -19.31 -4.34
N ASN A 95 -19.81 -19.87 -3.83
CA ASN A 95 -19.70 -21.30 -3.55
C ASN A 95 -20.47 -21.71 -2.28
N GLU A 96 -20.48 -20.86 -1.25
CA GLU A 96 -21.22 -21.08 0.00
C GLU A 96 -22.73 -20.84 -0.16
N SER A 97 -23.10 -19.85 -0.97
CA SER A 97 -24.49 -19.67 -1.36
C SER A 97 -24.87 -20.71 -2.40
N ASN A 98 -25.57 -21.77 -1.97
CA ASN A 98 -26.26 -22.67 -2.89
C ASN A 98 -27.04 -21.83 -3.91
N VAL A 99 -26.55 -21.79 -5.16
CA VAL A 99 -26.98 -20.87 -6.23
C VAL A 99 -28.49 -20.97 -6.53
N SER A 100 -29.15 -22.02 -6.04
CA SER A 100 -30.60 -22.22 -6.05
C SER A 100 -31.40 -21.33 -5.09
N ASN A 101 -30.80 -20.82 -3.99
CA ASN A 101 -31.43 -19.92 -3.02
C ASN A 101 -31.11 -18.44 -3.26
N LEU A 102 -30.25 -18.12 -4.23
CA LEU A 102 -30.02 -16.76 -4.76
C LEU A 102 -31.19 -16.23 -5.61
N ARG A 103 -32.35 -16.90 -5.61
CA ARG A 103 -33.60 -16.34 -6.11
C ARG A 103 -34.06 -15.23 -5.16
N LYS A 104 -33.62 -13.99 -5.44
CA LYS A 104 -34.34 -12.74 -5.12
C LYS A 104 -35.11 -12.76 -3.79
N SER A 105 -34.48 -13.16 -2.70
CA SER A 105 -34.76 -12.45 -1.47
C SER A 105 -33.83 -11.26 -1.56
N ALA A 106 -34.40 -10.08 -1.84
CA ALA A 106 -33.81 -8.87 -1.26
C ALA A 106 -33.65 -9.22 0.22
N SER A 107 -32.43 -9.55 0.62
CA SER A 107 -32.13 -9.93 2.00
C SER A 107 -32.81 -8.88 2.86
N SER A 108 -33.69 -9.31 3.77
CA SER A 108 -34.33 -8.43 4.74
C SER A 108 -33.32 -7.79 5.70
N THR A 109 -32.02 -8.03 5.49
CA THR A 109 -30.94 -7.24 6.05
C THR A 109 -30.97 -5.87 5.40
N SER A 110 -31.82 -5.01 5.97
CA SER A 110 -31.75 -3.57 5.73
C SER A 110 -30.32 -3.13 5.99
N TRP A 111 -29.74 -2.41 5.03
CA TRP A 111 -28.49 -1.68 5.22
C TRP A 111 -28.56 -0.94 6.56
N LYS A 112 -27.71 -1.33 7.52
CA LYS A 112 -27.60 -0.66 8.81
C LYS A 112 -26.48 0.34 8.68
N ASP A 113 -26.82 1.62 8.71
CA ASP A 113 -25.82 2.65 8.80
C ASP A 113 -25.11 2.56 10.16
N LEU A 114 -23.78 2.65 10.15
CA LEU A 114 -22.96 2.74 11.37
C LEU A 114 -22.52 4.19 11.64
N GLY A 115 -23.14 5.13 10.92
CA GLY A 115 -22.75 6.53 10.90
C GLY A 115 -22.99 7.25 12.23
N PRO A 116 -22.29 8.37 12.47
CA PRO A 116 -22.54 9.18 13.65
C PRO A 116 -23.93 9.83 13.56
N TYR A 117 -24.85 9.46 14.45
CA TYR A 117 -26.22 10.00 14.45
C TYR A 117 -26.34 11.38 15.11
N ARG A 118 -25.39 11.76 15.98
CA ARG A 118 -25.43 13.00 16.77
C ARG A 118 -24.04 13.60 16.98
N VAL A 119 -23.96 14.92 16.98
CA VAL A 119 -22.76 15.67 17.41
C VAL A 119 -22.87 15.91 18.91
N GLU A 120 -22.12 15.18 19.73
CA GLU A 120 -22.23 15.30 21.19
C GLU A 120 -21.35 16.40 21.80
N LYS A 121 -20.29 16.84 21.10
CA LYS A 121 -19.37 17.89 21.58
C LYS A 121 -19.25 19.04 20.58
N ILE A 122 -20.02 20.10 20.81
CA ILE A 122 -19.94 21.36 20.06
C ILE A 122 -19.15 22.36 20.90
N SER A 123 -17.88 22.62 20.54
CA SER A 123 -17.07 23.65 21.20
C SER A 123 -17.43 25.04 20.67
N GLY A 124 -18.65 25.53 20.92
CA GLY A 124 -19.05 26.94 20.68
C GLY A 124 -18.90 27.51 19.26
N HIS A 125 -18.52 26.72 18.26
CA HIS A 125 -18.31 27.19 16.90
C HIS A 125 -19.63 27.19 16.10
N TYR A 126 -19.78 28.19 15.23
CA TYR A 126 -20.98 28.48 14.46
C TYR A 126 -21.42 27.35 13.48
N ALA A 127 -20.56 26.37 13.19
CA ALA A 127 -20.87 25.25 12.31
C ALA A 127 -20.15 23.95 12.72
N PRO A 128 -20.69 23.18 13.68
CA PRO A 128 -20.17 21.85 13.99
C PRO A 128 -20.57 20.86 12.88
N GLY A 129 -19.60 20.38 12.11
CA GLY A 129 -19.82 19.28 11.17
C GLY A 129 -19.91 17.92 11.89
N LEU A 130 -20.73 16.99 11.38
CA LEU A 130 -20.93 15.63 11.91
C LEU A 130 -19.69 14.70 11.74
N GLY A 131 -18.56 15.25 11.28
CA GLY A 131 -17.36 14.49 10.89
C GLY A 131 -17.43 13.97 9.45
N ARG A 132 -16.27 13.61 8.88
CA ARG A 132 -16.18 12.92 7.59
C ARG A 132 -16.37 11.42 7.82
N VAL A 133 -17.22 10.78 7.02
CA VAL A 133 -17.38 9.32 7.02
C VAL A 133 -16.39 8.75 6.00
N GLU A 134 -15.39 8.02 6.48
CA GLU A 134 -14.49 7.25 5.64
C GLU A 134 -15.13 5.87 5.40
N CYS A 135 -15.16 5.41 4.15
CA CYS A 135 -15.73 4.11 3.81
C CYS A 135 -14.77 3.00 4.25
N PHE A 136 -15.14 2.24 5.27
CA PHE A 136 -14.45 0.99 5.62
C PHE A 136 -15.18 -0.16 4.93
N LEU A 137 -14.44 -0.99 4.20
CA LEU A 137 -14.97 -2.19 3.56
C LEU A 137 -15.58 -3.09 4.64
N CYS A 138 -16.91 -3.21 4.67
CA CYS A 138 -17.59 -4.11 5.60
C CYS A 138 -17.52 -5.54 5.04
N VAL A 139 -16.87 -6.43 5.77
CA VAL A 139 -17.09 -7.87 5.64
C VAL A 139 -18.31 -8.20 6.49
N SER A 140 -19.33 -8.79 5.88
CA SER A 140 -20.48 -9.35 6.60
C SER A 140 -20.02 -10.57 7.39
N GLU A 141 -20.27 -10.59 8.70
CA GLU A 141 -20.29 -11.82 9.52
C GLU A 141 -21.45 -12.74 9.13
#